data_AF-A0A2N1R799-F1
#
_entry.id   AF-A0A2N1R799-F1
#
_cell.length_a   1.000
_cell.length_b   1.000
_cell.length_c   1.000
_cell.angle_alpha   90.00
_cell.angle_beta   90.00
_cell.angle_gamma   90.00
#
_symmetry.space_group_name_H-M   'P 1'
#
loop_
_entity.id
_entity.type
_entity.pdbx_description
1 polymer ?
#
loop_
_entity_poly.entity_id
_entity_poly.type
_entity_poly.pdbx_seq_one_letter_code
_entity_poly.pdbx_strand_id
1 'polypeptide(L)'
;MYIFSLLSLPLSFLAVMAWTSRDSASAMHAFARGLLFGLPAVLLWIVLKPLSEPAWGSPLLVLSFLLRYWLLPFGLSTASYALAVGFAPLARGLEYERLFSYMAGSLSVFSVANGLASWGEPSRVYMLALPCMVAASALAYPVLLEEAAKDGMPDAIKPIALAVGGFAVASLGAALFFMRAQWLGFIVTLLYTAGAAFIGFRRLVR
;
A
#
# COMPACT_ATOMS: atom_id res chain seq x y z
N MET A 1 11.79 -8.74 15.97
CA MET A 1 11.89 -7.39 15.35
C MET A 1 11.00 -7.23 14.12
N TYR A 2 10.89 -8.20 13.20
CA TYR A 2 10.03 -8.08 11.99
C TYR A 2 8.52 -8.29 12.21
N ILE A 3 8.09 -8.61 13.43
CA ILE A 3 6.67 -8.83 13.77
C ILE A 3 5.83 -7.61 13.37
N PHE A 4 6.36 -6.40 13.53
CA PHE A 4 5.67 -5.18 13.10
C PHE A 4 5.46 -5.14 11.58
N SER A 5 6.48 -5.48 10.78
CA SER A 5 6.36 -5.57 9.32
C SER A 5 5.33 -6.62 8.91
N LEU A 6 5.34 -7.79 9.55
CA LEU A 6 4.41 -8.90 9.29
C LEU A 6 2.96 -8.57 9.66
N LEU A 7 2.76 -7.88 10.78
CA LEU A 7 1.42 -7.71 11.37
C LEU A 7 0.85 -6.30 11.21
N SER A 8 1.62 -5.32 10.76
CA SER A 8 1.17 -3.92 10.65
C SER A 8 -0.11 -3.78 9.83
N LEU A 9 -0.16 -4.35 8.63
CA LEU A 9 -1.35 -4.28 7.78
C LEU A 9 -2.57 -5.06 8.32
N PRO A 10 -2.46 -6.35 8.69
CA PRO A 10 -3.62 -7.07 9.21
C PRO A 10 -4.13 -6.47 10.53
N LEU A 11 -3.24 -6.00 11.42
CA LEU A 11 -3.65 -5.34 12.65
C LEU A 11 -4.26 -3.96 12.38
N SER A 12 -3.71 -3.19 11.44
CA SER A 12 -4.30 -1.90 11.05
C SER A 12 -5.71 -2.08 10.49
N PHE A 13 -5.91 -3.11 9.67
CA PHE A 13 -7.23 -3.46 9.16
C PHE A 13 -8.19 -3.81 10.30
N LEU A 14 -7.80 -4.72 11.20
CA LEU A 14 -8.63 -5.10 12.34
C LEU A 14 -8.96 -3.90 13.24
N ALA A 15 -8.00 -3.01 13.47
CA ALA A 15 -8.20 -1.80 14.26
C ALA A 15 -9.19 -0.84 13.59
N VAL A 16 -9.04 -0.59 12.28
CA VAL A 16 -9.99 0.24 11.51
C VAL A 16 -11.37 -0.39 11.52
N MET A 17 -11.47 -1.69 11.20
CA MET A 17 -12.72 -2.44 11.16
C MET A 17 -13.50 -2.41 12.46
N ALA A 18 -12.81 -2.56 13.59
CA ALA A 18 -13.44 -2.53 14.90
C ALA A 18 -14.07 -1.17 15.23
N TRP A 19 -13.64 -0.08 14.58
CA TRP A 19 -14.04 1.28 14.90
C TRP A 19 -14.95 1.92 13.84
N THR A 20 -14.89 1.48 12.58
CA THR A 20 -15.58 2.17 11.47
C THR A 20 -16.61 1.32 10.72
N SER A 21 -16.54 -0.01 10.80
CA SER A 21 -17.39 -0.85 9.93
C SER A 21 -18.79 -1.06 10.49
N ARG A 22 -19.81 -0.77 9.68
CA ARG A 22 -21.22 -1.05 9.99
C ARG A 22 -21.62 -2.50 9.67
N ASP A 23 -20.99 -3.12 8.66
CA ASP A 23 -21.24 -4.52 8.26
C ASP A 23 -19.93 -5.33 8.27
N SER A 24 -19.61 -5.86 9.45
CA SER A 24 -18.36 -6.60 9.68
C SER A 24 -18.27 -7.89 8.86
N ALA A 25 -19.39 -8.55 8.55
CA ALA A 25 -19.37 -9.80 7.81
C ALA A 25 -18.96 -9.59 6.35
N SER A 26 -19.57 -8.63 5.65
CA SER A 26 -19.25 -8.33 4.25
C SER A 26 -17.79 -7.91 4.07
N ALA A 27 -17.29 -7.05 4.96
CA ALA A 27 -15.91 -6.59 4.96
C ALA A 27 -14.90 -7.73 5.21
N MET A 28 -15.19 -8.65 6.14
CA MET A 28 -14.33 -9.81 6.40
C MET A 28 -14.26 -10.76 5.19
N HIS A 29 -15.38 -10.98 4.50
CA HIS A 29 -15.38 -11.77 3.25
C HIS A 29 -14.56 -11.08 2.16
N ALA A 30 -14.65 -9.75 2.03
CA ALA A 30 -13.85 -8.99 1.08
C ALA A 30 -12.35 -9.06 1.40
N PHE A 31 -11.98 -8.95 2.68
CA PHE A 31 -10.61 -9.13 3.16
C PHE A 31 -10.07 -10.53 2.87
N ALA A 32 -10.85 -11.58 3.15
CA ALA A 32 -10.48 -12.96 2.85
C ALA A 32 -10.28 -13.21 1.35
N ARG A 33 -11.14 -12.63 0.50
CA ARG A 33 -10.92 -12.63 -0.96
C ARG A 33 -9.64 -11.91 -1.33
N GLY A 34 -9.38 -10.75 -0.72
CA GLY A 34 -8.13 -10.00 -0.88
C GLY A 34 -6.90 -10.85 -0.58
N LEU A 35 -6.90 -11.58 0.55
CA LEU A 35 -5.82 -12.52 0.90
C LEU A 35 -5.64 -13.61 -0.17
N LEU A 36 -6.73 -14.25 -0.58
CA LEU A 36 -6.69 -15.36 -1.55
C LEU A 36 -6.15 -14.91 -2.91
N PHE A 37 -6.59 -13.76 -3.41
CA PHE A 37 -6.09 -13.18 -4.66
C PHE A 37 -4.72 -12.47 -4.49
N GLY A 38 -4.32 -12.16 -3.26
CA GLY A 38 -2.99 -11.65 -2.93
C GLY A 38 -1.90 -12.70 -3.10
N LEU A 39 -2.19 -13.99 -2.89
CA LEU A 39 -1.22 -15.08 -3.07
C LEU A 39 -0.64 -15.15 -4.51
N PRO A 40 -1.44 -15.27 -5.59
CA PRO A 40 -0.89 -15.28 -6.94
C PRO A 40 -0.21 -13.96 -7.31
N ALA A 41 -0.71 -12.82 -6.81
CA ALA A 41 -0.09 -11.52 -7.00
C ALA A 41 1.31 -11.46 -6.37
N VAL A 42 1.48 -12.00 -5.16
CA VAL A 42 2.78 -12.11 -4.50
C VAL A 42 3.72 -13.05 -5.24
N LEU A 43 3.23 -14.17 -5.79
CA LEU A 43 4.06 -15.05 -6.61
C LEU A 43 4.60 -14.32 -7.85
N LEU A 44 3.75 -13.56 -8.55
CA LEU A 44 4.20 -12.71 -9.65
C LEU A 44 5.22 -11.67 -9.20
N TRP A 45 4.99 -11.03 -8.05
CA TRP A 45 5.96 -10.08 -7.49
C TRP A 45 7.30 -10.72 -7.13
N ILE A 46 7.32 -11.95 -6.59
CA ILE A 46 8.56 -12.69 -6.31
C ILE A 46 9.33 -12.92 -7.61
N VAL A 47 8.64 -13.30 -8.69
CA VAL A 47 9.25 -13.51 -10.02
C VAL A 47 9.79 -12.19 -10.60
N LEU A 48 9.08 -11.08 -10.40
CA LEU A 48 9.48 -9.75 -10.88
C LEU A 48 10.51 -9.06 -9.97
N LYS A 49 10.72 -9.55 -8.75
CA LYS A 49 11.63 -8.96 -7.75
C LYS A 49 13.03 -8.67 -8.29
N PRO A 50 13.70 -9.56 -9.07
CA PRO A 50 15.03 -9.30 -9.61
C PRO A 50 15.11 -8.04 -10.50
N LEU A 51 14.01 -7.68 -11.18
CA LEU A 51 13.94 -6.46 -12.01
C LEU A 51 13.97 -5.18 -11.17
N SER A 52 13.71 -5.29 -9.87
CA SER A 52 13.65 -4.18 -8.91
C SER A 52 14.80 -4.23 -7.90
N GLU A 53 15.89 -4.92 -8.22
CA GLU A 53 17.05 -4.98 -7.34
C GLU A 53 17.59 -3.57 -7.02
N PRO A 54 17.89 -3.28 -5.74
CA PRO A 54 18.35 -1.98 -5.33
C PRO A 54 19.77 -1.72 -5.84
N ALA A 55 19.91 -0.72 -6.72
CA ALA A 55 21.20 -0.17 -7.10
C ALA A 55 21.75 0.70 -5.96
N TRP A 56 22.40 0.07 -5.00
CA TRP A 56 22.95 0.75 -3.82
C TRP A 56 23.92 1.86 -4.21
N GLY A 57 23.75 3.04 -3.60
CA GLY A 57 24.59 4.21 -3.88
C GLY A 57 24.20 5.03 -5.12
N SER A 58 23.16 4.63 -5.85
CA SER A 58 22.64 5.38 -7.01
C SER A 58 21.35 6.14 -6.69
N PRO A 59 21.10 7.32 -7.30
CA PRO A 59 19.78 7.95 -7.30
C PRO A 59 18.65 7.04 -7.80
N LEU A 60 18.99 6.04 -8.62
CA LEU A 60 18.06 5.03 -9.12
C LEU A 60 17.46 4.16 -8.00
N LEU A 61 18.02 4.18 -6.79
CA LEU A 61 17.46 3.51 -5.62
C LEU A 61 16.01 3.93 -5.34
N VAL A 62 15.67 5.19 -5.60
CA VAL A 62 14.30 5.71 -5.46
C VAL A 62 13.33 4.96 -6.37
N LEU A 63 13.76 4.66 -7.61
CA LEU A 63 12.96 3.93 -8.59
C LEU A 63 12.86 2.44 -8.23
N SER A 64 13.96 1.81 -7.79
CA SER A 64 13.93 0.42 -7.30
C SER A 64 12.95 0.27 -6.13
N PHE A 65 12.97 1.20 -5.18
CA PHE A 65 12.04 1.20 -4.04
C PHE A 65 10.60 1.48 -4.46
N LEU A 66 10.39 2.47 -5.34
CA LEU A 66 9.08 2.79 -5.89
C LEU A 66 8.44 1.56 -6.54
N LEU A 67 9.20 0.87 -7.39
CA LEU A 67 8.74 -0.32 -8.10
C LEU A 67 8.44 -1.47 -7.12
N ARG A 68 9.39 -1.76 -6.22
CA ARG A 68 9.34 -2.93 -5.33
C ARG A 68 8.27 -2.85 -4.25
N TYR A 69 8.11 -1.70 -3.60
CA TYR A 69 7.26 -1.56 -2.41
C TYR A 69 5.92 -0.89 -2.67
N TRP A 70 5.78 -0.13 -3.75
CA TRP A 70 4.54 0.59 -4.08
C TRP A 70 3.94 0.17 -5.42
N LEU A 71 4.58 0.44 -6.55
CA LEU A 71 3.95 0.22 -7.86
C LEU A 71 3.57 -1.24 -8.10
N LEU A 72 4.48 -2.20 -7.84
CA LEU A 72 4.15 -3.61 -8.05
C LEU A 72 3.10 -4.11 -7.05
N PRO A 73 3.24 -3.97 -5.72
CA PRO A 73 2.22 -4.44 -4.79
C PRO A 73 0.84 -3.81 -5.04
N PHE A 74 0.77 -2.48 -5.13
CA PHE A 74 -0.50 -1.78 -5.30
C PHE A 74 -1.08 -1.98 -6.71
N GLY A 75 -0.24 -2.01 -7.74
CA GLY A 75 -0.67 -2.29 -9.11
C GLY A 75 -1.24 -3.70 -9.27
N LEU A 76 -0.56 -4.71 -8.71
CA LEU A 76 -1.02 -6.09 -8.74
C LEU A 76 -2.28 -6.30 -7.90
N SER A 77 -2.39 -5.67 -6.72
CA SER A 77 -3.62 -5.67 -5.93
C SER A 77 -4.78 -4.97 -6.64
N THR A 78 -4.51 -3.91 -7.40
CA THR A 78 -5.52 -3.22 -8.22
C THR A 78 -5.99 -4.07 -9.38
N ALA A 79 -5.06 -4.71 -10.08
CA ALA A 79 -5.38 -5.64 -11.15
C ALA A 79 -6.17 -6.85 -10.62
N SER A 80 -5.79 -7.42 -9.47
CA SER A 80 -6.52 -8.54 -8.87
C SER A 80 -7.92 -8.15 -8.42
N TYR A 81 -8.10 -6.93 -7.87
CA TYR A 81 -9.43 -6.40 -7.55
C TYR A 81 -10.29 -6.24 -8.82
N ALA A 82 -9.72 -5.70 -9.89
CA ALA A 82 -10.39 -5.54 -11.17
C ALA A 82 -10.90 -6.88 -11.73
N LEU A 83 -10.10 -7.94 -11.60
CA LEU A 83 -10.44 -9.30 -12.04
C LEU A 83 -11.47 -9.99 -11.12
N ALA A 84 -11.36 -9.78 -9.80
CA ALA A 84 -12.18 -10.50 -8.82
C ALA A 84 -13.56 -9.84 -8.56
N VAL A 85 -13.64 -8.52 -8.65
CA VAL A 85 -14.82 -7.72 -8.28
C VAL A 85 -15.20 -6.75 -9.41
N GLY A 86 -14.23 -6.09 -10.02
CA GLY A 86 -14.44 -5.05 -11.03
C GLY A 86 -14.73 -3.67 -10.42
N PHE A 87 -14.63 -2.63 -11.25
CA PHE A 87 -14.77 -1.22 -10.83
C PHE A 87 -16.18 -0.64 -10.98
N ALA A 88 -17.11 -1.35 -11.63
CA ALA A 88 -18.44 -0.83 -11.93
C ALA A 88 -19.26 -0.43 -10.67
N PRO A 89 -19.23 -1.19 -9.55
CA PRO A 89 -19.89 -0.76 -8.31
C PRO A 89 -19.23 0.48 -7.69
N LEU A 90 -17.91 0.57 -7.81
CA LEU A 90 -17.08 1.65 -7.26
C LEU A 90 -17.35 2.99 -7.95
N ALA A 91 -17.52 2.97 -9.27
CA ALA A 91 -17.87 4.13 -10.08
C ALA A 91 -19.23 4.74 -9.67
N ARG A 92 -20.13 3.94 -9.10
CA ARG A 92 -21.43 4.41 -8.56
C ARG A 92 -21.32 4.98 -7.15
N GLY A 93 -20.11 5.07 -6.59
CA GLY A 93 -19.85 5.51 -5.22
C GLY A 93 -20.29 4.50 -4.16
N LEU A 94 -20.49 3.24 -4.55
CA LEU A 94 -20.86 2.15 -3.67
C LEU A 94 -19.64 1.29 -3.34
N GLU A 95 -19.68 0.59 -2.20
CA GLU A 95 -18.69 -0.44 -1.83
C GLU A 95 -17.25 0.03 -1.51
N TYR A 96 -17.04 1.28 -1.09
CA TYR A 96 -15.71 1.74 -0.62
C TYR A 96 -15.14 0.83 0.49
N GLU A 97 -15.95 0.48 1.50
CA GLU A 97 -15.54 -0.43 2.59
C GLU A 97 -15.05 -1.78 2.06
N ARG A 98 -15.67 -2.27 0.99
CA ARG A 98 -15.31 -3.54 0.34
C ARG A 98 -13.99 -3.42 -0.40
N LEU A 99 -13.77 -2.32 -1.13
CA LEU A 99 -12.50 -2.02 -1.78
C LEU A 99 -11.38 -1.95 -0.75
N PHE A 100 -11.58 -1.14 0.30
CA PHE A 100 -10.62 -0.97 1.38
C PHE A 100 -10.27 -2.32 2.02
N SER A 101 -11.29 -3.11 2.38
CA SER A 101 -11.08 -4.43 2.99
C SER A 101 -10.35 -5.40 2.07
N TYR A 102 -10.70 -5.43 0.78
CA TYR A 102 -10.00 -6.25 -0.21
C TYR A 102 -8.53 -5.85 -0.34
N MET A 103 -8.26 -4.55 -0.49
CA MET A 103 -6.89 -4.03 -0.62
C MET A 103 -6.06 -4.31 0.62
N ALA A 104 -6.63 -4.12 1.81
CA ALA A 104 -5.97 -4.45 3.07
C ALA A 104 -5.62 -5.95 3.15
N GLY A 105 -6.52 -6.82 2.72
CA GLY A 105 -6.27 -8.27 2.65
C GLY A 105 -5.15 -8.61 1.68
N SER A 106 -5.23 -8.11 0.45
CA SER A 106 -4.21 -8.38 -0.58
C SER A 106 -2.84 -7.87 -0.17
N LEU A 107 -2.75 -6.61 0.28
CA LEU A 107 -1.50 -6.00 0.72
C LEU A 107 -0.93 -6.64 1.99
N SER A 108 -1.76 -7.22 2.87
CA SER A 108 -1.26 -7.99 4.02
C SER A 108 -0.37 -9.16 3.58
N VAL A 109 -0.72 -9.84 2.48
CA VAL A 109 0.13 -10.92 1.92
C VAL A 109 1.47 -10.35 1.45
N PHE A 110 1.45 -9.19 0.78
CA PHE A 110 2.67 -8.49 0.37
C PHE A 110 3.53 -8.04 1.55
N SER A 111 2.94 -7.57 2.65
CA SER A 111 3.68 -7.20 3.86
C SER A 111 4.34 -8.43 4.50
N VAL A 112 3.64 -9.56 4.56
CA VAL A 112 4.22 -10.81 5.05
C VAL A 112 5.40 -11.24 4.16
N ALA A 113 5.20 -11.25 2.84
CA ALA A 113 6.25 -11.61 1.89
C ALA A 113 7.46 -10.67 1.96
N ASN A 114 7.24 -9.35 2.09
CA ASN A 114 8.31 -8.37 2.27
C ASN A 114 9.04 -8.53 3.59
N GLY A 115 8.32 -8.82 4.68
CA GLY A 115 8.90 -9.09 5.99
C GLY A 115 9.78 -10.33 5.99
N LEU A 116 9.35 -11.40 5.31
CA LEU A 116 10.15 -12.61 5.11
C LEU A 116 11.36 -12.35 4.19
N ALA A 117 11.16 -11.61 3.10
CA ALA A 117 12.23 -11.30 2.14
C ALA A 117 13.32 -10.39 2.71
N SER A 118 13.03 -9.66 3.79
CA SER A 118 13.97 -8.77 4.47
C SER A 118 14.43 -9.36 5.81
N TRP A 119 14.13 -10.64 6.06
CA TRP A 119 14.44 -11.30 7.31
C TRP A 119 15.96 -11.41 7.49
N GLY A 120 16.45 -10.95 8.64
CA GLY A 120 17.88 -10.94 8.97
C GLY A 120 18.62 -9.66 8.60
N GLU A 121 18.01 -8.70 7.90
CA GLU A 121 18.62 -7.39 7.61
C GLU A 121 18.47 -6.37 8.76
N PRO A 122 19.54 -5.97 9.46
CA PRO A 122 19.47 -5.13 10.67
C PRO A 122 19.21 -3.64 10.39
N SER A 123 18.26 -3.30 9.51
CA SER A 123 17.93 -1.91 9.14
C SER A 123 16.64 -1.43 9.81
N ARG A 124 16.72 -0.31 10.54
CA ARG A 124 15.55 0.37 11.15
C ARG A 124 14.53 0.81 10.10
N VAL A 125 14.97 1.06 8.86
CA VAL A 125 14.10 1.48 7.75
C VAL A 125 13.15 0.34 7.37
N TYR A 126 13.67 -0.87 7.19
CA TYR A 126 12.86 -2.06 6.89
C TYR A 126 11.99 -2.51 8.05
N MET A 127 12.41 -2.21 9.29
CA MET A 127 11.68 -2.60 10.49
C MET A 127 10.51 -1.67 10.83
N LEU A 128 10.63 -0.36 10.56
CA LEU A 128 9.66 0.63 11.05
C LEU A 128 9.21 1.62 9.98
N ALA A 129 10.13 2.33 9.34
CA ALA A 129 9.78 3.40 8.39
C ALA A 129 8.96 2.86 7.20
N LEU A 130 9.44 1.80 6.54
CA LEU A 130 8.78 1.20 5.39
C LEU A 130 7.41 0.61 5.75
N PRO A 131 7.26 -0.25 6.77
CA PRO A 131 5.95 -0.75 7.19
C PRO A 131 4.95 0.37 7.51
N CYS A 132 5.37 1.44 8.20
CA CYS A 132 4.50 2.59 8.48
C CYS A 132 4.03 3.30 7.21
N MET A 133 4.95 3.58 6.28
CA MET A 133 4.60 4.23 5.01
C MET A 133 3.71 3.35 4.15
N VAL A 134 3.95 2.04 4.09
CA VAL A 134 3.12 1.08 3.35
C VAL A 134 1.73 0.99 3.98
N ALA A 135 1.62 0.92 5.31
CA ALA A 135 0.34 0.92 6.01
C ALA A 135 -0.46 2.21 5.77
N ALA A 136 0.19 3.38 5.84
CA ALA A 136 -0.45 4.65 5.52
C ALA A 136 -0.87 4.73 4.04
N SER A 137 -0.05 4.17 3.14
CA SER A 137 -0.39 4.07 1.70
C SER A 137 -1.59 3.16 1.48
N ALA A 138 -1.71 2.05 2.21
CA ALA A 138 -2.85 1.14 2.14
C ALA A 138 -4.15 1.77 2.65
N LEU A 139 -4.07 2.78 3.52
CA LEU A 139 -5.21 3.59 3.95
C LEU A 139 -5.59 4.64 2.90
N ALA A 140 -4.61 5.35 2.32
CA ALA A 140 -4.86 6.44 1.37
C ALA A 140 -5.25 5.96 -0.03
N TYR A 141 -4.61 4.90 -0.51
CA TYR A 141 -4.71 4.47 -1.91
C TYR A 141 -6.14 4.07 -2.33
N PRO A 142 -6.93 3.33 -1.52
CA PRO A 142 -8.31 3.02 -1.85
C PRO A 142 -9.16 4.26 -2.09
N VAL A 143 -8.91 5.36 -1.38
CA VAL A 143 -9.61 6.64 -1.59
C VAL A 143 -9.32 7.17 -2.99
N LEU A 144 -8.05 7.21 -3.38
CA LEU A 144 -7.65 7.73 -4.68
C LEU A 144 -8.11 6.82 -5.82
N LEU A 145 -8.11 5.50 -5.59
CA LEU A 145 -8.61 4.54 -6.56
C LEU A 145 -10.14 4.63 -6.73
N GLU A 146 -10.88 4.88 -5.64
CA GLU A 146 -12.32 5.15 -5.70
C GLU A 146 -12.61 6.42 -6.51
N GLU A 147 -11.93 7.53 -6.23
CA GLU A 147 -12.09 8.77 -6.99
C GLU A 147 -11.73 8.57 -8.47
N ALA A 148 -10.63 7.85 -8.76
CA ALA A 148 -10.26 7.51 -10.13
C ALA A 148 -11.35 6.70 -10.86
N ALA A 149 -11.98 5.76 -10.17
CA ALA A 149 -13.05 4.96 -10.74
C ALA A 149 -14.35 5.76 -10.98
N LYS A 150 -14.64 6.73 -10.11
CA LYS A 150 -15.81 7.64 -10.25
C LYS A 150 -15.64 8.61 -11.41
N ASP A 151 -14.47 9.24 -11.49
CA ASP A 151 -14.20 10.27 -12.51
C ASP A 151 -14.11 9.67 -13.92
N GLY A 152 -13.58 8.44 -14.03
CA GLY A 152 -13.36 7.79 -15.33
C GLY A 152 -12.33 8.51 -16.20
N MET A 153 -11.93 7.92 -17.33
CA MET A 153 -10.99 8.59 -18.24
C MET A 153 -11.70 9.72 -19.00
N PRO A 154 -11.08 10.91 -19.14
CA PRO A 154 -9.69 11.24 -18.83
C PRO A 154 -9.43 11.79 -17.40
N ASP A 155 -10.47 12.15 -16.64
CA ASP A 155 -10.31 12.85 -15.36
C ASP A 155 -9.66 12.00 -14.25
N ALA A 156 -9.75 10.67 -14.36
CA ALA A 156 -9.09 9.68 -13.51
C ALA A 156 -7.55 9.85 -13.47
N ILE A 157 -6.95 10.54 -14.44
CA ILE A 157 -5.51 10.82 -14.46
C ILE A 157 -5.08 11.59 -13.21
N LYS A 158 -5.91 12.52 -12.71
CA LYS A 158 -5.56 13.36 -11.54
C LYS A 158 -5.37 12.52 -10.26
N PRO A 159 -6.33 11.69 -9.82
CA PRO A 159 -6.14 10.86 -8.63
C PRO A 159 -5.06 9.78 -8.83
N ILE A 160 -4.89 9.23 -10.03
CA ILE A 160 -3.81 8.28 -10.34
C ILE A 160 -2.44 8.97 -10.22
N ALA A 161 -2.28 10.15 -10.81
CA ALA A 161 -1.04 10.92 -10.72
C ALA A 161 -0.72 11.30 -9.27
N LEU A 162 -1.73 11.64 -8.47
CA LEU A 162 -1.56 11.92 -7.04
C LEU A 162 -1.12 10.67 -6.27
N ALA A 163 -1.69 9.50 -6.56
CA ALA A 163 -1.26 8.23 -5.96
C ALA A 163 0.19 7.90 -6.31
N VAL A 164 0.56 7.96 -7.60
CA VAL A 164 1.93 7.69 -8.07
C VAL A 164 2.92 8.72 -7.51
N GLY A 165 2.54 10.00 -7.46
CA GLY A 165 3.35 11.05 -6.85
C GLY A 165 3.57 10.81 -5.35
N GLY A 166 2.53 10.39 -4.63
CA GLY A 166 2.63 9.98 -3.23
C GLY A 166 3.60 8.81 -3.05
N PHE A 167 3.50 7.78 -3.89
CA PHE A 167 4.41 6.64 -3.87
C PHE A 167 5.87 7.04 -4.14
N ALA A 168 6.10 7.97 -5.07
CA ALA A 168 7.43 8.52 -5.33
C ALA A 168 8.00 9.31 -4.13
N VAL A 169 7.16 10.05 -3.41
CA VAL A 169 7.58 10.74 -2.17
C VAL A 169 7.93 9.72 -1.08
N ALA A 170 7.12 8.66 -0.94
CA ALA A 170 7.38 7.60 0.03
C ALA A 170 8.66 6.83 -0.27
N SER A 171 8.92 6.51 -1.55
CA SER A 171 10.14 5.84 -1.98
C SER A 171 11.37 6.72 -1.82
N LEU A 172 11.24 8.03 -2.08
CA LEU A 172 12.29 9.01 -1.80
C LEU A 172 12.60 9.06 -0.30
N GLY A 173 11.59 9.12 0.56
CA GLY A 173 11.74 9.08 2.01
C GLY A 173 12.53 7.85 2.48
N ALA A 174 12.20 6.67 1.95
CA ALA A 174 12.94 5.44 2.21
C ALA A 174 14.39 5.49 1.70
N ALA A 175 14.61 5.97 0.48
CA ALA A 175 15.93 6.03 -0.16
C ALA A 175 16.90 6.99 0.56
N LEU A 176 16.40 8.11 1.08
CA LEU A 176 17.20 9.12 1.80
C LEU A 176 17.94 8.54 3.02
N PHE A 177 17.36 7.54 3.70
CA PHE A 177 18.04 6.85 4.79
C PHE A 177 19.31 6.12 4.33
N PHE A 178 19.28 5.55 3.13
CA PHE A 178 20.42 4.82 2.55
C PHE A 178 21.42 5.75 1.84
N MET A 179 21.00 6.95 1.44
CA MET A 179 21.86 8.00 0.88
C MET A 179 22.57 8.85 1.95
N ARG A 180 22.57 8.42 3.23
CA ARG A 180 23.13 9.15 4.38
C ARG A 180 22.43 10.49 4.70
N ALA A 181 21.27 10.76 4.11
CA ALA A 181 20.45 11.93 4.39
C ALA A 181 19.31 11.59 5.38
N GLN A 182 19.67 10.97 6.52
CA GLN A 182 18.70 10.35 7.43
C GLN A 182 17.68 11.33 8.02
N TRP A 183 18.10 12.56 8.33
CA TRP A 183 17.21 13.58 8.90
C TRP A 183 16.09 13.99 7.91
N LEU A 184 16.43 14.17 6.63
CA LEU A 184 15.45 14.39 5.57
C LEU A 184 14.55 13.17 5.41
N GLY A 185 15.13 11.96 5.45
CA GLY A 185 14.36 10.71 5.43
C GLY A 185 13.29 10.68 6.52
N PHE A 186 13.63 11.01 7.76
CA PHE A 186 12.67 11.08 8.86
C PHE A 186 11.55 12.10 8.62
N ILE A 187 11.89 13.31 8.18
CA ILE A 187 10.90 14.36 7.91
C ILE A 187 9.94 13.91 6.80
N VAL A 188 10.48 13.42 5.69
CA VAL A 188 9.67 12.97 4.54
C VAL A 188 8.78 11.78 4.92
N THR A 189 9.34 10.78 5.62
CA THR A 189 8.57 9.62 6.08
C THR A 189 7.45 10.03 7.04
N LEU A 190 7.71 10.93 7.99
CA LEU A 190 6.70 11.37 8.96
C LEU A 190 5.59 12.17 8.28
N LEU A 191 5.95 13.14 7.45
CA LEU A 191 4.99 13.96 6.70
C LEU A 191 4.13 13.10 5.76
N TYR A 192 4.77 12.18 5.02
CA TYR A 192 4.05 11.26 4.12
C TYR A 192 3.10 10.36 4.91
N THR A 193 3.58 9.71 5.97
CA THR A 193 2.77 8.78 6.77
C THR A 193 1.57 9.51 7.39
N ALA A 194 1.79 10.69 7.96
CA ALA A 194 0.73 11.50 8.55
C ALA A 194 -0.30 11.96 7.49
N GLY A 195 0.17 12.46 6.35
CA GLY A 195 -0.69 12.92 5.26
C GLY A 195 -1.52 11.80 4.64
N ALA A 196 -0.90 10.66 4.32
CA ALA A 196 -1.57 9.50 3.76
C ALA A 196 -2.58 8.90 4.76
N ALA A 197 -2.18 8.74 6.03
CA ALA A 197 -3.11 8.28 7.06
C ALA A 197 -4.30 9.23 7.20
N PHE A 198 -4.07 10.55 7.24
CA PHE A 198 -5.14 11.55 7.35
C PHE A 198 -6.15 11.45 6.20
N ILE A 199 -5.69 11.27 4.96
CA ILE A 199 -6.57 11.09 3.79
C ILE A 199 -7.45 9.84 3.96
N GLY A 200 -6.85 8.70 4.32
CA GLY A 200 -7.58 7.44 4.51
C GLY A 200 -8.58 7.51 5.66
N PHE A 201 -8.16 7.99 6.83
CA PHE A 201 -9.03 8.14 8.01
C PHE A 201 -10.20 9.09 7.76
N ARG A 202 -9.96 10.22 7.08
CA ARG A 202 -11.02 11.17 6.77
C ARG A 202 -12.11 10.55 5.90
N ARG A 203 -11.76 9.64 4.98
CA ARG A 203 -12.74 8.92 4.17
C ARG A 203 -13.51 7.88 4.98
N LEU A 204 -12.84 7.14 5.86
CA LEU A 204 -13.44 6.10 6.71
C LEU A 204 -14.44 6.63 7.75
N VAL A 205 -14.28 7.88 8.19
CA VAL A 205 -15.16 8.52 9.20
C VAL A 205 -16.44 9.12 8.56
N ARG A 206 -16.48 9.31 7.24
CA ARG A 206 -17.62 9.90 6.51
C ARG A 206 -18.63 8.83 6.12
#